data_AF-A0A969ULP0-F1
#
_entry.id   AF-A0A969ULP0-F1
#
_cell.length_a   1.000
_cell.length_b   1.000
_cell.length_c   1.000
_cell.angle_alpha   90.00
_cell.angle_beta   90.00
_cell.angle_gamma   90.00
#
_symmetry.space_group_name_H-M   'P 1'
#
loop_
_entity.id
_entity.type
_entity.pdbx_description
1 polymer ?
#
loop_
_entity_poly.entity_id
_entity_poly.type
_entity_poly.pdbx_seq_one_letter_code
_entity_poly.pdbx_strand_id
1 'polypeptide(L)'
;MARFTIGEIFASVGLYFWTSKSAIEIEMNEDDRQRVQNFLNNWKGSQGNERANYQGFFLDLCDALGVDRPPPKGNVLDDPYCFDKDIRVIHKDGISTNFADFYKAGHFLIEAKQGGNSSKRGTAKRGTKTYDTAMEKAFYQALSYTPFCRVSRRL
;
A
#
# COMPACT_ATOMS: atom_id res chain seq x y z
N MET A 1 -7.35 19.85 -11.73
CA MET A 1 -5.92 19.74 -12.09
C MET A 1 -5.14 19.57 -10.81
N ALA A 2 -4.63 18.38 -10.51
CA ALA A 2 -3.69 18.17 -9.42
C ALA A 2 -2.39 17.66 -10.05
N ARG A 3 -1.35 18.48 -9.99
CA ARG A 3 0.00 18.12 -10.42
C ARG A 3 0.61 17.36 -9.24
N PHE A 4 0.76 16.05 -9.37
CA PHE A 4 1.58 15.28 -8.45
C PHE A 4 3.00 15.25 -9.02
N THR A 5 3.91 15.98 -8.40
CA THR A 5 5.34 15.84 -8.67
C THR A 5 5.85 14.64 -7.87
N ILE A 6 6.68 13.83 -8.51
CA ILE A 6 7.26 12.56 -8.01
C ILE A 6 7.92 12.68 -6.62
N GLY A 7 8.20 13.90 -6.13
CA GLY A 7 8.79 14.17 -4.82
C GLY A 7 7.93 13.82 -3.60
N GLU A 8 6.59 13.78 -3.71
CA GLU A 8 5.73 13.53 -2.53
C GLU A 8 5.61 12.04 -2.14
N ILE A 9 5.99 11.12 -3.03
CA ILE A 9 5.96 9.67 -2.77
C ILE A 9 7.13 9.24 -1.85
N PHE A 10 8.22 10.01 -1.80
CA PHE A 10 9.42 9.64 -1.06
C PHE A 10 9.46 10.12 0.41
N ALA A 11 8.52 10.95 0.86
CA ALA A 11 8.53 11.51 2.21
C ALA A 11 8.06 10.54 3.32
N SER A 12 7.44 9.40 2.98
CA SER A 12 6.89 8.45 3.97
C SER A 12 7.91 7.40 4.47
N VAL A 13 9.10 7.29 3.86
CA VAL A 13 10.11 6.25 4.15
C VAL A 13 11.37 6.75 4.85
N GLY A 14 11.42 8.00 5.31
CA GLY A 14 12.49 8.46 6.21
C GLY A 14 13.90 8.42 5.63
N LEU A 15 14.06 8.64 4.32
CA LEU A 15 15.37 8.85 3.70
C LEU A 15 15.66 10.36 3.62
N TYR A 16 16.34 10.91 4.63
CA TYR A 16 16.94 12.24 4.53
C TYR A 16 18.28 12.10 3.80
N PHE A 17 18.31 12.37 2.50
CA PHE A 17 19.57 12.59 1.78
C PHE A 17 20.11 13.97 2.15
N TRP A 18 21.01 14.04 3.14
CA TRP A 18 21.91 15.19 3.26
C TRP A 18 23.05 14.98 2.27
N THR A 19 23.09 15.77 1.20
CA THR A 19 24.31 15.86 0.39
C THR A 19 24.80 17.30 0.39
N SER A 20 25.98 17.50 0.99
CA SER A 20 26.81 18.66 0.69
C SER A 20 27.34 18.49 -0.73
N LYS A 21 26.82 19.31 -1.66
CA LYS A 21 27.37 19.63 -2.98
C LYS A 21 28.02 18.48 -3.77
N SER A 22 27.25 17.91 -4.68
CA SER A 22 27.53 18.00 -6.12
C SER A 22 26.35 17.37 -6.86
N ALA A 23 25.74 18.16 -7.75
CA ALA A 23 24.63 17.75 -8.60
C ALA A 23 24.99 16.48 -9.39
N ILE A 24 24.44 15.35 -8.96
CA ILE A 24 24.28 14.16 -9.79
C ILE A 24 22.78 14.15 -10.07
N GLU A 25 22.40 14.66 -11.23
CA GLU A 25 21.10 14.36 -11.80
C GLU A 25 21.03 12.84 -11.91
N ILE A 26 20.27 12.21 -11.01
CA ILE A 26 19.88 10.81 -11.17
C ILE A 26 18.92 10.83 -12.36
N GLU A 27 19.46 10.75 -13.58
CA GLU A 27 18.66 10.41 -14.74
C GLU A 27 18.07 9.03 -14.48
N MET A 28 16.77 8.98 -14.23
CA MET A 28 15.99 7.74 -14.36
C MET A 28 16.35 7.11 -15.70
N ASN A 29 16.85 5.88 -15.68
CA ASN A 29 17.18 5.18 -16.93
C ASN A 29 15.89 4.96 -17.74
N GLU A 30 16.04 4.73 -19.05
CA GLU A 30 14.88 4.65 -19.95
C GLU A 30 13.97 3.45 -19.64
N ASP A 31 14.51 2.33 -19.15
CA ASP A 31 13.73 1.19 -18.69
C ASP A 31 12.90 1.55 -17.45
N ASP A 32 13.46 2.30 -16.49
CA ASP A 32 12.74 2.77 -15.30
C ASP A 32 11.59 3.71 -15.69
N ARG A 33 11.86 4.64 -16.62
CA ARG A 33 10.84 5.52 -17.20
C ARG A 33 9.74 4.72 -17.86
N GLN A 34 10.09 3.69 -18.63
CA GLN A 34 9.12 2.85 -19.32
C GLN A 34 8.26 2.04 -18.35
N ARG A 35 8.84 1.44 -17.30
CA ARG A 35 8.06 0.71 -16.27
C ARG A 35 7.07 1.62 -15.55
N VAL A 36 7.51 2.81 -15.14
CA VAL A 36 6.63 3.82 -14.52
C VAL A 36 5.55 4.29 -15.49
N GLN A 37 5.88 4.53 -16.75
CA GLN A 37 4.91 4.97 -17.76
C GLN A 37 3.85 3.90 -18.04
N ASN A 38 4.24 2.62 -18.10
CA ASN A 38 3.32 1.50 -18.25
C ASN A 38 2.35 1.41 -17.07
N PHE A 39 2.87 1.50 -15.85
CA PHE A 39 2.05 1.55 -14.64
C PHE A 39 1.03 2.70 -14.67
N LEU A 40 1.49 3.92 -15.00
CA LEU A 40 0.61 5.06 -15.13
C LEU A 40 -0.44 4.85 -16.23
N ASN A 41 -0.08 4.30 -17.39
CA ASN A 41 -1.04 4.04 -18.47
C ASN A 41 -2.12 3.03 -18.05
N ASN A 42 -1.75 2.00 -17.29
CA ASN A 42 -2.68 0.96 -16.82
C ASN A 42 -3.67 1.50 -15.78
N TRP A 43 -3.21 2.38 -14.88
CA TRP A 43 -3.99 2.77 -13.69
C TRP A 43 -4.52 4.21 -13.74
N LYS A 44 -4.06 5.05 -14.68
CA LYS A 44 -4.59 6.40 -14.88
C LYS A 44 -6.02 6.33 -15.41
N GLY A 45 -6.97 6.74 -14.57
CA GLY A 45 -8.38 6.77 -14.95
C GLY A 45 -9.10 5.44 -14.77
N SER A 46 -8.46 4.41 -14.21
CA SER A 46 -9.13 3.16 -13.85
C SER A 46 -10.28 3.45 -12.87
N GLN A 47 -11.51 3.13 -13.26
CA GLN A 47 -12.73 3.28 -12.46
C GLN A 47 -13.46 1.93 -12.47
N GLY A 48 -13.18 1.02 -11.53
CA GLY A 48 -13.94 -0.25 -11.48
C GLY A 48 -13.41 -1.32 -10.54
N ASN A 49 -14.35 -1.84 -9.74
CA ASN A 49 -14.38 -3.00 -8.83
C ASN A 49 -13.29 -3.13 -7.73
N GLU A 50 -13.67 -2.60 -6.57
CA GLU A 50 -12.83 -2.16 -5.43
C GLU A 50 -12.01 -3.24 -4.74
N ARG A 51 -12.38 -4.51 -4.90
CA ARG A 51 -11.70 -5.64 -4.24
C ARG A 51 -11.00 -6.57 -5.23
N ALA A 52 -11.34 -6.51 -6.51
CA ALA A 52 -10.75 -7.40 -7.52
C ALA A 52 -9.37 -6.91 -7.97
N ASN A 53 -9.08 -5.62 -7.84
CA ASN A 53 -7.97 -4.99 -8.56
C ASN A 53 -6.82 -4.48 -7.68
N TYR A 54 -6.96 -4.42 -6.35
CA TYR A 54 -5.90 -3.86 -5.49
C TYR A 54 -4.62 -4.70 -5.51
N GLN A 55 -4.74 -6.03 -5.57
CA GLN A 55 -3.58 -6.92 -5.67
C GLN A 55 -2.79 -6.66 -6.96
N GLY A 56 -3.49 -6.59 -8.10
CA GLY A 56 -2.89 -6.23 -9.39
C GLY A 56 -2.20 -4.86 -9.36
N PHE A 57 -2.84 -3.86 -8.75
CA PHE A 57 -2.26 -2.53 -8.59
C PHE A 57 -0.94 -2.57 -7.83
N PHE A 58 -0.87 -3.27 -6.69
CA PHE A 58 0.35 -3.37 -5.90
C PHE A 58 1.44 -4.20 -6.60
N LEU A 59 1.07 -5.24 -7.36
CA LEU A 59 2.03 -6.01 -8.17
C LEU A 59 2.65 -5.14 -9.27
N ASP A 60 1.83 -4.40 -10.02
CA ASP A 60 2.32 -3.49 -11.06
C ASP A 60 3.13 -2.32 -10.44
N LEU A 61 2.78 -1.88 -9.24
CA LEU A 61 3.53 -0.88 -8.50
C LEU A 61 4.92 -1.41 -8.10
N CYS A 62 5.03 -2.68 -7.68
CA CYS A 62 6.34 -3.29 -7.40
C CYS A 62 7.23 -3.28 -8.64
N ASP A 63 6.68 -3.64 -9.80
CA ASP A 63 7.41 -3.61 -11.07
C ASP A 63 7.83 -2.19 -11.45
N ALA A 64 6.92 -1.22 -11.32
CA ALA A 64 7.20 0.19 -11.60
C ALA A 64 8.36 0.70 -10.75
N LEU A 65 8.40 0.32 -9.47
CA LEU A 65 9.45 0.67 -8.53
C LEU A 65 10.73 -0.18 -8.67
N GLY A 66 10.70 -1.26 -9.47
CA GLY A 66 11.82 -2.19 -9.61
C GLY A 66 12.14 -2.96 -8.32
N VAL A 67 11.13 -3.24 -7.48
CA VAL A 67 11.28 -3.98 -6.23
C VAL A 67 10.61 -5.35 -6.32
N ASP A 68 11.00 -6.27 -5.45
CA ASP A 68 10.42 -7.60 -5.39
C ASP A 68 8.90 -7.56 -5.12
N ARG A 69 8.16 -8.42 -5.83
CA ARG A 69 6.75 -8.72 -5.56
C ARG A 69 6.62 -9.62 -4.31
N PRO A 70 5.50 -9.57 -3.59
CA PRO A 70 5.24 -10.54 -2.52
C PRO A 70 5.17 -11.96 -3.11
N PRO A 71 5.75 -12.97 -2.44
CA PRO A 71 5.51 -14.37 -2.81
C PRO A 71 4.03 -14.75 -2.60
N PRO A 72 3.56 -15.85 -3.21
CA PRO A 72 2.26 -16.43 -2.87
C PRO A 72 2.14 -16.67 -1.36
N LYS A 73 0.98 -16.30 -0.79
CA LYS A 73 0.70 -16.47 0.64
C LYS A 73 0.86 -17.93 1.06
N GLY A 74 1.51 -18.18 2.19
CA GLY A 74 1.81 -19.49 2.74
C GLY A 74 3.15 -20.08 2.28
N ASN A 75 3.81 -19.50 1.27
CA ASN A 75 5.10 -20.01 0.80
C ASN A 75 6.27 -19.69 1.75
N VAL A 76 6.13 -18.65 2.56
CA VAL A 76 7.15 -18.22 3.53
C VAL A 76 6.53 -18.25 4.93
N LEU A 77 7.24 -18.82 5.90
CA LEU A 77 6.78 -18.89 7.29
C LEU A 77 6.42 -17.48 7.81
N ASP A 78 5.29 -17.39 8.50
CA ASP A 78 4.73 -16.14 9.05
C ASP A 78 4.38 -15.08 8.00
N ASP A 79 4.39 -15.38 6.70
CA ASP A 79 4.01 -14.45 5.62
C ASP A 79 4.53 -13.01 5.85
N PRO A 80 5.87 -12.79 5.86
CA PRO A 80 6.46 -11.49 6.18
C PRO A 80 6.25 -10.47 5.07
N TYR A 81 5.84 -10.89 3.87
CA TYR A 81 5.51 -10.03 2.75
C TYR A 81 4.40 -10.68 1.94
N CYS A 82 3.15 -10.22 2.10
CA CYS A 82 1.99 -10.89 1.51
C CYS A 82 0.78 -9.97 1.34
N PHE A 83 -0.16 -10.41 0.50
CA PHE A 83 -1.54 -9.92 0.51
C PHE A 83 -2.37 -10.66 1.56
N ASP A 84 -3.44 -10.01 2.03
CA ASP A 84 -4.43 -10.57 2.95
C ASP A 84 -3.79 -11.17 4.22
N LYS A 85 -2.92 -10.40 4.89
CA LYS A 85 -2.20 -10.84 6.08
C LYS A 85 -3.17 -11.21 7.20
N ASP A 86 -3.07 -12.44 7.71
CA ASP A 86 -3.85 -12.88 8.87
C ASP A 86 -3.52 -12.04 10.12
N ILE A 87 -4.57 -11.42 10.68
CA ILE A 87 -4.54 -10.69 11.95
C ILE A 87 -5.37 -11.46 12.96
N ARG A 88 -4.70 -12.31 13.75
CA ARG A 88 -5.36 -13.14 14.76
C ARG A 88 -5.41 -12.40 16.09
N VAL A 89 -6.62 -12.05 16.51
CA VAL A 89 -6.88 -11.39 17.79
C VAL A 89 -7.46 -12.41 18.75
N ILE A 90 -6.79 -12.60 19.88
CA ILE A 90 -7.20 -13.52 20.94
C ILE A 90 -8.04 -12.74 21.94
N HIS A 91 -9.28 -13.18 22.14
CA HIS A 91 -10.22 -12.65 23.12
C HIS A 91 -10.46 -13.70 24.23
N LYS A 92 -11.16 -13.30 25.31
CA LYS A 92 -11.49 -14.23 26.41
C LYS A 92 -12.45 -15.35 25.99
N ASP A 93 -13.25 -15.10 24.97
CA ASP A 93 -14.34 -15.95 24.45
C ASP A 93 -13.97 -16.67 23.15
N GLY A 94 -12.81 -16.40 22.54
CA GLY A 94 -12.37 -17.06 21.33
C GLY A 94 -11.30 -16.30 20.55
N ILE A 95 -11.04 -16.74 19.32
CA ILE A 95 -10.11 -16.11 18.40
C ILE A 95 -10.90 -15.53 17.22
N SER A 96 -10.69 -14.26 16.92
CA SER A 96 -11.18 -13.64 15.69
C SER A 96 -10.03 -13.43 14.71
N THR A 97 -10.27 -13.69 13.43
CA THR A 97 -9.29 -13.47 12.35
C THR A 97 -9.78 -12.35 11.44
N ASN A 98 -9.00 -11.28 11.38
CA ASN A 98 -9.13 -10.22 10.39
C ASN A 98 -8.01 -10.35 9.35
N PHE A 99 -8.09 -9.56 8.28
CA PHE A 99 -7.09 -9.56 7.22
C PHE A 99 -6.69 -8.12 6.89
N ALA A 100 -5.38 -7.86 6.82
CA ALA A 100 -4.87 -6.62 6.25
C ALA A 100 -4.59 -6.81 4.76
N ASP A 101 -4.96 -5.86 3.92
CA ASP A 101 -4.93 -6.04 2.45
C ASP A 101 -3.52 -6.28 1.91
N PHE A 102 -2.51 -5.55 2.39
CA PHE A 102 -1.11 -5.72 1.97
C PHE A 102 -0.13 -5.43 3.12
N TYR A 103 0.82 -6.33 3.33
CA TYR A 103 1.72 -6.30 4.49
C TYR A 103 3.16 -6.61 4.09
N LYS A 104 4.10 -5.84 4.64
CA LYS A 104 5.52 -6.16 4.64
C LYS A 104 6.11 -5.87 6.02
N ALA A 105 6.61 -6.92 6.68
CA ALA A 105 7.16 -6.88 8.02
C ALA A 105 8.26 -5.81 8.15
N GLY A 106 8.15 -4.99 9.20
CA GLY A 106 9.08 -3.89 9.45
C GLY A 106 8.98 -2.70 8.50
N HIS A 107 8.07 -2.72 7.51
CA HIS A 107 7.95 -1.67 6.50
C HIS A 107 6.56 -1.04 6.51
N PHE A 108 5.52 -1.81 6.18
CA PHE A 108 4.17 -1.28 6.05
C PHE A 108 3.08 -2.32 6.35
N LEU A 109 1.91 -1.81 6.73
CA LEU A 109 0.65 -2.53 6.77
C LEU A 109 -0.39 -1.60 6.15
N ILE A 110 -1.08 -2.07 5.12
CA ILE A 110 -1.97 -1.26 4.31
C ILE A 110 -3.39 -1.82 4.38
N GLU A 111 -4.33 -0.91 4.62
CA GLU A 111 -5.76 -1.08 4.41
C GLU A 111 -6.16 -0.24 3.20
N ALA A 112 -6.50 -0.91 2.10
CA ALA A 112 -6.89 -0.27 0.86
C ALA A 112 -8.34 0.23 0.98
N LYS A 113 -8.54 1.52 0.70
CA LYS A 113 -9.86 2.10 0.44
C LYS A 113 -9.89 2.74 -0.93
N GLN A 114 -10.95 2.48 -1.68
CA GLN A 114 -11.14 3.14 -2.96
C GLN A 114 -11.91 4.44 -2.78
N GLY A 115 -11.40 5.49 -3.43
CA GLY A 115 -12.15 6.71 -3.71
C GLY A 115 -12.72 6.69 -5.12
N GLY A 116 -13.96 7.12 -5.28
CA GLY A 116 -14.64 7.24 -6.58
C GLY A 116 -14.73 8.69 -7.06
N ASN A 117 -15.06 8.90 -8.34
CA ASN A 117 -15.43 10.23 -8.85
C ASN A 117 -16.92 10.54 -8.63
N SER A 118 -17.72 9.52 -8.32
CA SER A 118 -19.13 9.61 -7.97
C SER A 118 -19.36 8.94 -6.62
N SER A 119 -20.34 9.45 -5.86
CA SER A 119 -20.82 8.82 -4.63
C SER A 119 -21.68 7.62 -5.00
N LYS A 120 -21.07 6.43 -5.04
CA LYS A 120 -21.76 5.14 -5.13
C LYS A 120 -21.86 4.52 -3.74
N ARG A 121 -22.81 3.62 -3.52
CA ARG A 121 -22.91 2.86 -2.25
C ARG A 121 -21.58 2.10 -2.03
N GLY A 122 -20.90 2.37 -0.92
CA GLY A 122 -19.60 1.77 -0.59
C GLY A 122 -18.37 2.58 -1.02
N THR A 123 -18.52 3.53 -1.94
CA THR A 123 -17.41 4.32 -2.48
C THR A 123 -17.53 5.79 -2.07
N ALA A 124 -16.58 6.28 -1.27
CA ALA A 124 -16.52 7.70 -0.96
C ALA A 124 -15.95 8.51 -2.15
N LYS A 125 -16.57 9.64 -2.48
CA LYS A 125 -16.10 10.50 -3.58
C LYS A 125 -14.80 11.21 -3.17
N ARG A 126 -13.74 11.12 -3.99
CA ARG A 126 -12.45 11.79 -3.71
C ARG A 126 -12.61 13.30 -3.54
N GLY A 127 -11.81 13.88 -2.65
CA GLY A 127 -11.85 15.31 -2.34
C GLY A 127 -13.10 15.74 -1.58
N THR A 128 -13.77 14.80 -0.90
CA THR A 128 -14.91 15.10 -0.02
C THR A 128 -14.58 14.67 1.40
N LYS A 129 -15.20 15.33 2.40
CA LYS A 129 -15.04 14.97 3.81
C LYS A 129 -15.34 13.49 4.09
N THR A 130 -16.31 12.90 3.39
CA THR A 130 -16.65 11.47 3.53
C THR A 130 -15.50 10.57 3.09
N TYR A 131 -14.73 10.98 2.07
CA TYR A 131 -13.53 10.27 1.65
C TYR A 131 -12.42 10.40 2.69
N ASP A 132 -12.20 11.60 3.22
CA ASP A 132 -11.19 11.82 4.26
C ASP A 132 -11.49 10.97 5.50
N THR A 133 -12.75 10.94 5.95
CA THR A 133 -13.19 10.07 7.05
C THR A 133 -13.01 8.58 6.72
N ALA A 134 -13.24 8.16 5.48
CA ALA A 134 -13.02 6.76 5.07
C ALA A 134 -11.53 6.39 5.10
N MET A 135 -10.67 7.29 4.64
CA MET A 135 -9.21 7.12 4.68
C MET A 135 -8.69 7.12 6.13
N GLU A 136 -9.20 8.01 6.98
CA GLU A 136 -8.88 8.05 8.41
C GLU A 136 -9.27 6.75 9.12
N LYS A 137 -10.46 6.21 8.84
CA LYS A 137 -10.89 4.91 9.36
C LYS A 137 -9.96 3.78 8.95
N ALA A 138 -9.52 3.76 7.69
CA ALA A 138 -8.57 2.77 7.19
C ALA A 138 -7.22 2.87 7.89
N PHE A 139 -6.74 4.09 8.11
CA PHE A 139 -5.51 4.35 8.84
C PHE A 139 -5.59 3.81 10.29
N TYR A 140 -6.66 4.12 11.03
CA TYR A 140 -6.83 3.59 12.38
C TYR A 140 -7.04 2.07 12.41
N GLN A 141 -7.69 1.50 11.39
CA GLN A 141 -7.81 0.06 11.23
C GLN A 141 -6.43 -0.59 11.08
N ALA A 142 -5.60 -0.08 10.17
CA ALA A 142 -4.23 -0.55 9.98
C ALA A 142 -3.39 -0.43 11.27
N LEU A 143 -3.49 0.71 11.97
CA LEU A 143 -2.82 0.91 13.26
C LEU A 143 -3.25 -0.12 14.30
N SER A 144 -4.56 -0.41 14.39
CA SER A 144 -5.09 -1.39 15.35
C SER A 144 -4.57 -2.80 15.14
N TYR A 145 -4.15 -3.15 13.92
CA TYR A 145 -3.60 -4.46 13.58
C TYR A 145 -2.13 -4.61 13.95
N THR A 146 -1.38 -3.51 14.06
CA THR A 146 0.08 -3.55 14.28
C THR A 146 0.54 -4.37 15.50
N PRO A 147 -0.16 -4.42 16.66
CA PRO A 147 0.29 -5.23 17.80
C PRO A 147 0.25 -6.73 17.50
N PHE A 148 -0.66 -7.17 16.63
CA PHE A 148 -0.87 -8.57 16.28
C PHE A 148 0.08 -9.07 15.19
N CYS A 149 0.74 -8.17 14.46
CA CYS A 149 1.75 -8.53 13.45
C CYS A 149 3.15 -8.79 14.05
N ARG A 150 3.40 -8.38 15.30
CA ARG A 150 4.73 -8.46 15.95
C ARG A 150 5.01 -9.81 16.64
N VAL A 151 4.20 -10.83 16.41
CA VAL A 151 4.27 -12.08 17.15
C VAL A 151 5.10 -13.12 16.40
N SER A 152 6.41 -12.85 16.30
CA SER A 152 7.43 -13.91 16.24
C SER A 152 8.48 -13.62 17.32
N ARG A 153 8.02 -13.37 18.55
CA ARG A 153 8.84 -13.70 19.72
C ARG A 153 8.57 -15.17 19.97
N ARG A 154 9.50 -16.02 19.52
CA ARG A 154 9.70 -17.35 20.08
C ARG A 154 9.62 -17.21 21.61
N LEU A 155 8.62 -17.84 22.21
CA LEU A 155 8.71 -18.28 23.60
C LEU A 155 9.68 -19.47 23.64
#